data_AF-A0A954U3X8-F1
#
_entry.id   AF-A0A954U3X8-F1
#
_cell.length_a   1.000
_cell.length_b   1.000
_cell.length_c   1.000
_cell.angle_alpha   90.00
_cell.angle_beta   90.00
_cell.angle_gamma   90.00
#
_symmetry.space_group_name_H-M   'P 1'
#
loop_
_entity.id
_entity.type
_entity.pdbx_description
1 polymer ?
#
loop_
_entity_poly.entity_id
_entity_poly.type
_entity_poly.pdbx_seq_one_letter_code
_entity_poly.pdbx_strand_id
1 'polypeptide(L)'
;RVGDMGLLLGMVWLHAATGTLTFYTEAGEGCLQAGALDSLGAAGLTARLIAPATLIALLLFCGAAGKSGQVPLHVWLPDAMEGPTPVSALIHAATMVAAGVFLMARVFPLLEVGAAMHGESHSVVTPALTVITWVGAFTALFAAFIAVAQNDIKRILAYSTVSQLGYMFLGLGAGGVAVGMFH
;
A
#
# COMPACT_ATOMS: atom_id res chain seq x y z
N ARG A 1 9.05 -12.06 2.74
CA ARG A 1 8.34 -13.36 2.64
C ARG A 1 6.87 -13.25 3.05
N VAL A 2 6.53 -12.82 4.28
CA VAL A 2 5.12 -12.66 4.70
C VAL A 2 4.35 -11.71 3.76
N GLY A 3 4.90 -10.53 3.48
CA GLY A 3 4.27 -9.60 2.52
C GLY A 3 4.12 -10.18 1.11
N ASP A 4 5.12 -10.92 0.63
CA ASP A 4 5.06 -11.56 -0.71
C ASP A 4 3.91 -12.59 -0.79
N MET A 5 3.57 -13.26 0.31
CA MET A 5 2.41 -14.17 0.37
C MET A 5 1.09 -13.41 0.30
N GLY A 6 0.97 -12.28 1.01
CA GLY A 6 -0.20 -11.41 0.90
C GLY A 6 -0.40 -10.89 -0.53
N LEU A 7 0.70 -10.44 -1.16
CA LEU A 7 0.70 -10.01 -2.55
C LEU A 7 0.23 -11.12 -3.49
N LEU A 8 0.79 -12.33 -3.34
CA LEU A 8 0.43 -13.47 -4.18
C LEU A 8 -1.05 -13.83 -4.04
N LEU A 9 -1.57 -13.89 -2.81
CA LEU A 9 -2.98 -14.18 -2.55
C LEU A 9 -3.89 -13.11 -3.17
N GLY A 10 -3.53 -11.83 -3.02
CA GLY A 10 -4.25 -10.71 -3.64
C GLY A 10 -4.28 -10.80 -5.16
N MET A 11 -3.14 -11.09 -5.79
CA MET A 11 -3.05 -11.27 -7.25
C MET A 11 -3.88 -12.48 -7.72
N VAL A 12 -3.77 -13.63 -7.06
CA VAL A 12 -4.53 -14.83 -7.44
C VAL A 12 -6.04 -14.58 -7.34
N TRP A 13 -6.49 -13.92 -6.27
CA TRP A 13 -7.91 -13.60 -6.12
C TRP A 13 -8.38 -12.55 -7.14
N LEU A 14 -7.60 -11.50 -7.39
CA LEU A 14 -7.92 -10.51 -8.41
C LEU A 14 -8.04 -11.15 -9.80
N HIS A 15 -7.10 -12.04 -10.15
CA HIS A 15 -7.15 -12.80 -11.39
C HIS A 15 -8.38 -13.73 -11.43
N ALA A 16 -8.69 -14.44 -10.34
CA ALA A 16 -9.85 -15.32 -10.28
C ALA A 16 -11.18 -14.55 -10.47
N ALA A 17 -11.26 -13.30 -10.01
CA ALA A 17 -12.46 -12.48 -10.12
C ALA A 17 -12.57 -11.74 -11.47
N THR A 18 -11.46 -11.31 -12.06
CA THR A 18 -11.46 -10.45 -13.26
C THR A 18 -10.98 -11.14 -14.53
N GLY A 19 -10.40 -12.33 -14.41
CA GLY A 19 -9.84 -13.12 -15.52
C GLY A 19 -8.50 -12.59 -16.07
N THR A 20 -7.95 -11.51 -15.52
CA THR A 20 -6.69 -10.91 -15.97
C THR A 20 -5.95 -10.21 -14.83
N LEU A 21 -4.66 -9.96 -15.01
CA LEU A 21 -3.85 -9.10 -14.13
C LEU A 21 -3.36 -7.84 -14.82
N THR A 22 -3.68 -7.67 -16.10
CA THR A 22 -3.40 -6.44 -16.83
C THR A 22 -4.31 -5.34 -16.28
N PHE A 23 -3.72 -4.26 -15.76
CA PHE A 23 -4.49 -3.14 -15.19
C PHE A 23 -5.42 -2.51 -16.23
N TYR A 24 -4.85 -2.15 -17.39
CA TYR A 24 -5.55 -1.65 -18.56
C TYR A 24 -4.78 -2.07 -19.82
N THR A 25 -5.51 -2.50 -20.84
CA THR A 25 -5.03 -2.67 -22.21
C THR A 25 -5.19 -1.36 -22.99
N GLU A 26 -4.69 -1.29 -24.23
CA GLU A 26 -4.90 -0.12 -25.09
C GLU A 26 -6.39 0.14 -25.40
N ALA A 27 -7.22 -0.90 -25.33
CA ALA A 27 -8.67 -0.80 -25.49
C ALA A 27 -9.39 -0.34 -24.20
N GLY A 28 -8.66 -0.13 -23.10
CA GLY A 28 -9.23 0.24 -21.80
C GLY A 28 -9.76 -0.94 -20.97
N GLU A 29 -9.69 -2.17 -21.49
CA GLU A 29 -10.09 -3.38 -20.77
C GLU A 29 -9.02 -3.82 -19.78
N GLY A 30 -9.42 -4.32 -18.60
CA GLY A 30 -8.46 -4.83 -17.62
C GLY A 30 -9.10 -5.12 -16.27
N CYS A 31 -8.28 -5.51 -15.29
CA CYS A 31 -8.77 -5.84 -13.95
C CYS A 31 -9.23 -4.62 -13.15
N LEU A 32 -8.87 -3.40 -13.58
CA LEU A 32 -9.26 -2.14 -12.94
C LEU A 32 -10.30 -1.35 -13.77
N GLN A 33 -10.93 -1.98 -14.77
CA GLN A 33 -12.03 -1.36 -15.51
C GLN A 33 -13.28 -1.21 -14.62
N ALA A 34 -14.12 -0.22 -14.90
CA ALA A 34 -15.29 0.10 -14.08
C ALA A 34 -16.20 -1.12 -13.83
N GLY A 35 -16.55 -1.88 -14.87
CA GLY A 35 -17.43 -3.07 -14.72
C GLY A 35 -16.82 -4.18 -13.85
N ALA A 36 -15.50 -4.37 -13.88
CA ALA A 36 -14.83 -5.33 -13.01
C ALA A 36 -14.84 -4.86 -11.55
N LEU A 37 -14.53 -3.59 -11.32
CA LEU A 37 -14.54 -2.97 -9.99
C LEU A 37 -15.95 -2.96 -9.38
N ASP A 38 -16.98 -2.67 -10.17
CA ASP A 38 -18.38 -2.69 -9.75
C ASP A 38 -18.80 -4.10 -9.28
N SER A 39 -18.40 -5.14 -10.03
CA SER A 39 -18.69 -6.53 -9.65
C SER A 39 -18.02 -6.91 -8.31
N LEU A 40 -16.79 -6.45 -8.09
CA LEU A 40 -16.03 -6.67 -6.85
C LEU A 40 -16.60 -5.89 -5.66
N GLY A 41 -17.23 -4.74 -5.90
CA GLY A 41 -17.94 -3.97 -4.89
C GLY A 41 -19.31 -4.57 -4.54
N ALA A 42 -20.08 -4.96 -5.55
CA ALA A 42 -21.44 -5.48 -5.40
C ALA A 42 -21.51 -6.85 -4.72
N ALA A 43 -20.50 -7.70 -4.92
CA ALA A 43 -20.42 -9.05 -4.33
C ALA A 43 -20.41 -9.05 -2.78
N GLY A 44 -20.06 -7.93 -2.13
CA GLY A 44 -20.13 -7.80 -0.67
C GLY A 44 -21.54 -7.47 -0.13
N LEU A 45 -22.38 -6.79 -0.92
CA LEU A 45 -23.71 -6.34 -0.47
C LEU A 45 -24.67 -7.50 -0.21
N THR A 46 -24.61 -8.55 -1.02
CA THR A 46 -25.57 -9.66 -0.97
C THR A 46 -25.44 -10.50 0.30
N ALA A 47 -24.28 -10.47 0.98
CA ALA A 47 -23.98 -11.28 2.15
C ALA A 47 -23.75 -10.49 3.45
N ARG A 48 -23.85 -9.14 3.44
CA ARG A 48 -23.40 -8.26 4.56
C ARG A 48 -21.95 -8.54 4.99
N LEU A 49 -21.12 -8.98 4.04
CA LEU A 49 -19.70 -9.25 4.25
C LEU A 49 -18.86 -8.08 3.73
N ILE A 50 -17.60 -8.02 4.14
CA ILE A 50 -16.63 -7.07 3.59
C ILE A 50 -16.53 -7.31 2.08
N ALA A 51 -16.60 -6.23 1.28
CA ALA A 51 -16.52 -6.34 -0.17
C ALA A 51 -15.21 -7.02 -0.60
N PRO A 52 -15.24 -7.97 -1.56
CA PRO A 52 -14.04 -8.59 -2.12
C PRO A 52 -12.99 -7.57 -2.55
N ALA A 53 -13.40 -6.43 -3.12
CA ALA A 53 -12.49 -5.33 -3.46
C ALA A 53 -11.61 -4.89 -2.28
N THR A 54 -12.23 -4.69 -1.11
CA THR A 54 -11.51 -4.28 0.12
C THR A 54 -10.53 -5.35 0.58
N LEU A 55 -10.91 -6.63 0.55
CA LEU A 55 -10.02 -7.71 0.99
C LEU A 55 -8.84 -7.90 0.02
N ILE A 56 -9.10 -7.85 -1.29
CA ILE A 56 -8.03 -7.90 -2.31
C ILE A 56 -7.10 -6.71 -2.12
N ALA A 57 -7.62 -5.49 -1.95
CA ALA A 57 -6.84 -4.30 -1.66
C ALA A 57 -5.92 -4.47 -0.44
N LEU A 58 -6.44 -5.00 0.68
CA LEU A 58 -5.67 -5.23 1.90
C LEU A 58 -4.60 -6.33 1.73
N LEU A 59 -4.87 -7.36 0.94
CA LEU A 59 -3.89 -8.39 0.59
C LEU A 59 -2.74 -7.82 -0.25
N LEU A 60 -3.05 -7.00 -1.27
CA LEU A 60 -2.03 -6.28 -2.05
C LEU A 60 -1.25 -5.30 -1.17
N PHE A 61 -1.94 -4.61 -0.24
CA PHE A 61 -1.31 -3.74 0.75
C PHE A 61 -0.36 -4.50 1.67
N CYS A 62 -0.64 -5.74 2.07
CA CYS A 62 0.31 -6.56 2.83
C CYS A 62 1.64 -6.74 2.09
N GLY A 63 1.58 -6.91 0.76
CA GLY A 63 2.75 -6.90 -0.11
C GLY A 63 3.51 -5.57 -0.09
N ALA A 64 2.80 -4.48 -0.31
CA ALA A 64 3.36 -3.13 -0.30
C ALA A 64 3.98 -2.78 1.07
N ALA A 65 3.27 -3.05 2.16
CA ALA A 65 3.71 -2.85 3.53
C ALA A 65 5.01 -3.61 3.83
N GLY A 66 5.12 -4.86 3.36
CA GLY A 66 6.33 -5.66 3.51
C GLY A 66 7.54 -5.07 2.78
N LYS A 67 7.36 -4.52 1.57
CA LYS A 67 8.44 -3.92 0.77
C LYS A 67 8.80 -2.50 1.20
N SER A 68 7.86 -1.75 1.76
CA SER A 68 8.06 -0.37 2.22
C SER A 68 8.28 -0.25 3.74
N GLY A 69 8.53 -1.36 4.43
CA GLY A 69 8.84 -1.36 5.86
C GLY A 69 7.74 -0.77 6.74
N GLN A 70 6.47 -0.92 6.38
CA GLN A 70 5.35 -0.45 7.21
C GLN A 70 5.17 -1.36 8.42
N VAL A 71 4.66 -0.82 9.53
CA VAL A 71 4.34 -1.63 10.71
C VAL A 71 3.30 -2.70 10.34
N PRO A 72 3.48 -3.98 10.75
CA PRO A 72 4.52 -4.52 11.63
C PRO A 72 5.81 -4.98 10.94
N LEU A 73 5.88 -4.97 9.61
CA LEU A 73 6.97 -5.53 8.80
C LEU A 73 8.17 -4.57 8.59
N HIS A 74 8.45 -3.68 9.53
CA HIS A 74 9.48 -2.64 9.43
C HIS A 74 10.91 -3.13 9.78
N VAL A 75 11.02 -4.24 10.52
CA VAL A 75 12.26 -4.68 11.20
C VAL A 75 13.42 -4.94 10.25
N TRP A 76 13.16 -5.37 9.01
CA TRP A 76 14.20 -5.70 8.06
C TRP A 76 14.96 -4.47 7.53
N LEU A 77 14.35 -3.28 7.56
CA LEU A 77 14.91 -2.08 6.93
C LEU A 77 16.10 -1.51 7.72
N PRO A 78 16.05 -1.41 9.06
CA PRO A 78 17.23 -1.12 9.88
C PRO A 78 18.34 -2.17 9.75
N ASP A 79 17.99 -3.46 9.65
CA ASP A 79 18.98 -4.54 9.54
C ASP A 79 19.70 -4.52 8.18
N ALA A 80 19.05 -4.03 7.11
CA ALA A 80 19.65 -3.84 5.79
C ALA A 80 20.82 -2.82 5.77
N MET A 81 21.01 -2.06 6.85
CA MET A 81 22.13 -1.12 7.01
C MET A 81 23.45 -1.78 7.42
N GLU A 82 23.44 -3.08 7.75
CA GLU A 82 24.66 -3.87 7.94
C GLU A 82 25.44 -4.07 6.63
N GLY A 83 24.77 -3.87 5.49
CA GLY A 83 25.40 -3.90 4.17
C GLY A 83 26.36 -2.74 3.88
N PRO A 84 27.11 -2.82 2.76
CA PRO A 84 27.93 -1.72 2.28
C PRO A 84 27.09 -0.47 1.99
N THR A 85 27.57 0.70 2.37
CA THR A 85 26.85 1.98 2.26
C THR A 85 26.25 2.26 0.86
N PRO A 86 26.92 1.95 -0.27
CA PRO A 86 26.31 2.14 -1.59
C PRO A 86 25.10 1.23 -1.85
N VAL A 87 25.10 0.02 -1.31
CA VAL A 87 24.00 -0.95 -1.48
C VAL A 87 22.79 -0.53 -0.66
N SER A 88 23.02 -0.11 0.59
CA SER A 88 21.94 0.39 1.46
C SER A 88 21.32 1.67 0.89
N ALA A 89 22.12 2.58 0.32
CA ALA A 89 21.59 3.77 -0.36
C ALA A 89 20.66 3.41 -1.54
N LEU A 90 21.03 2.43 -2.36
CA LEU A 90 20.21 1.99 -3.50
C LEU A 90 18.89 1.32 -3.07
N ILE A 91 18.92 0.49 -2.02
CA ILE A 91 17.73 -0.22 -1.52
C ILE A 91 16.72 0.77 -0.91
N HIS A 92 17.22 1.80 -0.21
CA HIS A 92 16.40 2.77 0.51
C HIS A 92 15.90 3.93 -0.35
N ALA A 93 16.55 4.21 -1.49
CA ALA A 93 16.12 5.29 -2.38
C ALA A 93 15.42 4.80 -3.65
N ALA A 94 15.89 3.70 -4.27
CA ALA A 94 15.58 3.45 -5.68
C ALA A 94 14.67 2.25 -5.94
N THR A 95 14.71 1.18 -5.13
CA THR A 95 14.12 -0.10 -5.56
C THR A 95 13.07 -0.63 -4.60
N MET A 96 13.47 -1.08 -3.41
CA MET A 96 12.61 -1.94 -2.61
C MET A 96 11.48 -1.17 -1.94
N VAL A 97 11.77 0.01 -1.40
CA VAL A 97 10.80 0.78 -0.61
C VAL A 97 9.80 1.58 -1.44
N ALA A 98 10.22 2.12 -2.59
CA ALA A 98 9.34 2.87 -3.50
C ALA A 98 8.34 1.95 -4.22
N ALA A 99 8.70 0.67 -4.44
CA ALA A 99 7.84 -0.29 -5.12
C ALA A 99 6.48 -0.50 -4.43
N GLY A 100 6.43 -0.45 -3.09
CA GLY A 100 5.16 -0.58 -2.35
C GLY A 100 4.24 0.62 -2.56
N VAL A 101 4.78 1.84 -2.50
CA VAL A 101 4.02 3.08 -2.80
C VAL A 101 3.53 3.06 -4.24
N PHE A 102 4.41 2.72 -5.18
CA PHE A 102 4.07 2.62 -6.60
C PHE A 102 2.93 1.62 -6.84
N LEU A 103 3.01 0.43 -6.25
CA LEU A 103 1.95 -0.57 -6.39
C LEU A 103 0.60 -0.01 -5.91
N MET A 104 0.56 0.59 -4.71
CA MET A 104 -0.67 1.16 -4.15
C MET A 104 -1.22 2.30 -4.99
N ALA A 105 -0.36 3.15 -5.53
CA ALA A 105 -0.78 4.21 -6.45
C ALA A 105 -1.38 3.64 -7.75
N ARG A 106 -0.82 2.54 -8.28
CA ARG A 106 -1.31 1.91 -9.52
C ARG A 106 -2.63 1.16 -9.33
N VAL A 107 -2.85 0.56 -8.17
CA VAL A 107 -4.12 -0.12 -7.84
C VAL A 107 -5.10 0.79 -7.12
N PHE A 108 -4.85 2.09 -7.08
CA PHE A 108 -5.71 3.06 -6.39
C PHE A 108 -7.19 3.00 -6.80
N PRO A 109 -7.58 2.79 -8.09
CA PRO A 109 -8.98 2.60 -8.45
C PRO A 109 -9.67 1.45 -7.69
N LEU A 110 -8.92 0.40 -7.31
CA LEU A 110 -9.43 -0.69 -6.47
C LEU A 110 -9.65 -0.24 -5.02
N LEU A 111 -8.83 0.67 -4.50
CA LEU A 111 -8.93 1.21 -3.13
C LEU A 111 -10.17 2.10 -2.97
N GLU A 112 -10.64 2.74 -4.04
CA GLU A 112 -11.83 3.61 -4.04
C GLU A 112 -13.16 2.85 -4.14
N VAL A 113 -13.12 1.54 -4.46
CA VAL A 113 -14.33 0.73 -4.59
C VAL A 113 -15.09 0.69 -3.27
N GLY A 114 -16.36 1.08 -3.32
CA GLY A 114 -17.26 1.16 -2.16
C GLY A 114 -17.41 2.57 -1.58
N ALA A 115 -16.64 3.57 -2.04
CA ALA A 115 -16.78 4.96 -1.58
C ALA A 115 -18.13 5.59 -1.94
N ALA A 116 -18.75 5.18 -3.05
CA ALA A 116 -20.03 5.74 -3.52
C ALA A 116 -21.25 5.36 -2.65
N MET A 117 -21.13 4.39 -1.74
CA MET A 117 -22.27 3.94 -0.92
C MET A 117 -22.56 4.82 0.31
N HIS A 118 -21.70 5.79 0.60
CA HIS A 118 -21.86 6.70 1.74
C HIS A 118 -22.08 8.15 1.29
N GLY A 119 -23.11 8.41 0.46
CA GLY A 119 -23.95 9.63 0.42
C GLY A 119 -23.36 11.06 0.41
N GLU A 120 -22.07 11.30 0.59
CA GLU A 120 -21.49 12.63 0.73
C GLU A 120 -20.28 12.80 -0.18
N SER A 121 -20.47 13.68 -1.16
CA SER A 121 -19.69 13.84 -2.37
C SER A 121 -18.28 14.43 -2.18
N HIS A 122 -17.66 14.34 -1.00
CA HIS A 122 -16.38 15.01 -0.68
C HIS A 122 -15.37 14.16 0.12
N SER A 123 -15.66 12.90 0.45
CA SER A 123 -14.67 12.04 1.10
C SER A 123 -14.74 10.61 0.59
N VAL A 124 -13.75 10.23 -0.22
CA VAL A 124 -13.53 8.86 -0.72
C VAL A 124 -12.90 8.04 0.40
N VAL A 125 -13.64 7.79 1.48
CA VAL A 125 -13.15 7.01 2.63
C VAL A 125 -13.68 5.59 2.51
N THR A 126 -12.82 4.68 2.07
CA THR A 126 -13.11 3.24 2.08
C THR A 126 -12.45 2.57 3.29
N PRO A 127 -12.92 1.37 3.70
CA PRO A 127 -12.25 0.62 4.76
C PRO A 127 -10.78 0.32 4.43
N ALA A 128 -10.45 0.07 3.15
CA ALA A 128 -9.07 -0.16 2.72
C ALA A 128 -8.21 1.10 2.90
N LEU A 129 -8.68 2.25 2.43
CA LEU A 129 -8.01 3.55 2.59
C LEU A 129 -7.84 3.93 4.06
N THR A 130 -8.84 3.62 4.90
CA THR A 130 -8.78 3.85 6.35
C THR A 130 -7.65 3.06 6.99
N VAL A 131 -7.52 1.77 6.68
CA VAL A 131 -6.42 0.94 7.20
C VAL A 131 -5.06 1.47 6.73
N ILE A 132 -4.92 1.80 5.45
CA ILE A 132 -3.68 2.32 4.89
C ILE A 132 -3.29 3.64 5.57
N THR A 133 -4.26 4.55 5.77
CA THR A 133 -4.08 5.83 6.47
C THR A 133 -3.53 5.62 7.88
N TRP A 134 -4.19 4.76 8.67
CA TRP A 134 -3.78 4.53 10.05
C TRP A 134 -2.43 3.83 10.16
N VAL A 135 -2.16 2.84 9.30
CA VAL A 135 -0.86 2.16 9.27
C VAL A 135 0.25 3.14 8.86
N GLY A 136 0.02 3.97 7.85
CA GLY A 136 0.97 5.00 7.41
C GLY A 136 1.26 6.03 8.50
N ALA A 137 0.21 6.61 9.10
CA ALA A 137 0.34 7.57 10.19
C ALA A 137 1.07 6.97 11.41
N PHE A 138 0.69 5.75 11.81
CA PHE A 138 1.35 5.07 12.92
C PHE A 138 2.82 4.79 12.59
N THR A 139 3.12 4.27 11.40
CA THR A 139 4.49 3.99 10.95
C THR A 139 5.35 5.25 10.94
N ALA A 140 4.80 6.37 10.43
CA ALA A 140 5.48 7.66 10.38
C ALA A 140 5.95 8.10 11.78
N LEU A 141 5.03 8.11 12.76
CA LEU A 141 5.33 8.52 14.13
C LEU A 141 6.22 7.51 14.86
N PHE A 142 5.88 6.23 14.76
CA PHE A 142 6.59 5.15 15.44
C PHE A 142 8.07 5.11 15.04
N ALA A 143 8.37 5.16 13.73
CA ALA A 143 9.73 5.14 13.25
C ALA A 143 10.50 6.43 13.60
N ALA A 144 9.83 7.60 13.60
CA ALA A 144 10.44 8.85 14.02
C ALA A 144 10.89 8.81 15.49
N PHE A 145 10.06 8.28 16.39
CA PHE A 145 10.44 8.13 17.80
C PHE A 145 11.63 7.17 17.98
N ILE A 146 11.68 6.07 17.23
CA ILE A 146 12.82 5.15 17.30
C ILE A 146 14.09 5.83 16.80
N ALA A 147 14.02 6.58 15.69
CA ALA A 147 15.17 7.28 15.11
C ALA A 147 15.85 8.23 16.10
N VAL A 148 15.07 8.98 16.91
CA VAL A 148 15.59 9.90 17.93
C VAL A 148 16.40 9.17 19.02
N ALA A 149 16.06 7.91 19.31
CA ALA A 149 16.74 7.10 20.31
C ALA A 149 17.92 6.27 19.75
N GLN A 150 18.22 6.35 18.45
CA GLN A 150 19.34 5.62 17.85
C GLN A 150 20.67 6.39 18.00
N ASN A 151 21.75 5.65 18.26
CA ASN A 151 23.11 6.20 18.32
C ASN A 151 23.92 5.96 17.02
N ASP A 152 23.48 5.03 16.16
CA ASP A 152 24.14 4.71 14.90
C ASP A 152 23.52 5.50 13.73
N ILE A 153 24.35 6.21 12.97
CA ILE A 153 23.89 7.08 11.89
C ILE A 153 23.15 6.32 10.78
N LYS A 154 23.57 5.10 10.45
CA LYS A 154 22.92 4.31 9.40
C LYS A 154 21.54 3.86 9.85
N ARG A 155 21.40 3.44 11.11
CA ARG A 155 20.11 3.10 11.72
C ARG A 155 19.18 4.31 11.84
N ILE A 156 19.70 5.49 12.21
CA ILE A 156 18.93 6.75 12.20
C ILE A 156 18.36 6.99 10.79
N LEU A 157 19.21 6.88 9.75
CA LEU A 157 18.77 7.07 8.36
C LEU A 157 17.75 6.02 7.92
N ALA A 158 17.92 4.75 8.29
CA ALA A 158 16.95 3.71 7.98
C ALA A 158 15.57 4.01 8.60
N TYR A 159 15.51 4.37 9.88
CA TYR A 159 14.24 4.73 10.53
C TYR A 159 13.64 6.04 9.99
N SER A 160 14.48 7.00 9.58
CA SER A 160 14.02 8.18 8.84
C SER A 160 13.33 7.77 7.53
N THR A 161 13.91 6.83 6.76
CA THR A 161 13.27 6.27 5.56
C THR A 161 11.94 5.59 5.89
N VAL A 162 11.87 4.76 6.95
CA VAL A 162 10.59 4.13 7.37
C VAL A 162 9.54 5.20 7.66
N SER A 163 9.93 6.26 8.36
CA SER A 163 9.03 7.36 8.73
C SER A 163 8.52 8.11 7.49
N GLN A 164 9.40 8.45 6.55
CA GLN A 164 9.05 9.13 5.30
C GLN A 164 8.13 8.28 4.41
N LEU A 165 8.36 6.96 4.33
CA LEU A 165 7.43 6.07 3.63
C LEU A 165 6.09 6.01 4.33
N GLY A 166 6.07 6.00 5.67
CA GLY A 166 4.83 6.14 6.45
C GLY A 166 4.03 7.39 6.05
N TYR A 167 4.70 8.52 5.84
CA TYR A 167 4.06 9.74 5.31
C TYR A 167 3.51 9.58 3.89
N MET A 168 4.25 8.92 2.99
CA MET A 168 3.76 8.64 1.63
C MET A 168 2.50 7.76 1.66
N PHE A 169 2.48 6.72 2.50
CA PHE A 169 1.30 5.87 2.68
C PHE A 169 0.13 6.59 3.36
N LEU A 170 0.40 7.51 4.29
CA LEU A 170 -0.62 8.40 4.84
C LEU A 170 -1.23 9.29 3.74
N GLY A 171 -0.40 9.86 2.86
CA GLY A 171 -0.87 10.65 1.71
C GLY A 171 -1.73 9.84 0.75
N LEU A 172 -1.30 8.62 0.40
CA LEU A 172 -2.10 7.69 -0.41
C LEU A 172 -3.42 7.31 0.28
N GLY A 173 -3.38 6.98 1.57
CA GLY A 173 -4.55 6.59 2.36
C GLY A 173 -5.59 7.71 2.48
N ALA A 174 -5.15 8.96 2.57
CA ALA A 174 -6.02 10.14 2.59
C ALA A 174 -6.65 10.46 1.21
N GLY A 175 -6.39 9.64 0.19
CA GLY A 175 -6.89 9.80 -1.17
C GLY A 175 -5.98 10.63 -2.09
N GLY A 176 -4.84 11.10 -1.59
CA GLY A 176 -3.90 11.92 -2.34
C GLY A 176 -2.86 11.09 -3.10
N VAL A 177 -3.25 10.47 -4.23
CA VAL A 177 -2.30 9.68 -5.06
C VAL A 177 -1.06 10.48 -5.44
N ALA A 178 -1.27 11.70 -5.95
CA ALA A 178 -0.19 12.61 -6.31
C ALA A 178 0.67 12.98 -5.09
N VAL A 179 0.04 13.23 -3.93
CA VAL A 179 0.75 13.57 -2.69
C VAL A 179 1.68 12.43 -2.27
N GLY A 180 1.18 11.19 -2.30
CA GLY A 180 1.99 10.02 -1.94
C GLY A 180 3.09 9.68 -2.95
N MET A 181 2.92 10.02 -4.24
CA MET A 181 3.90 9.73 -5.28
C MET A 181 4.99 10.79 -5.45
N PHE A 182 4.68 12.07 -5.19
CA PHE A 182 5.60 13.19 -5.43
C PHE A 182 6.34 13.69 -4.17
N HIS A 183 6.01 13.13 -2.99
CA HIS A 183 6.80 13.29 -1.77
C HIS A 183 8.08 12.44 -1.84
#